data_AF-A0A1C3JKN5-F1
#
_entry.id   AF-A0A1C3JKN5-F1
#
_cell.length_a   1.000
_cell.length_b   1.000
_cell.length_c   1.000
_cell.angle_alpha   90.00
_cell.angle_beta   90.00
_cell.angle_gamma   90.00
#
_symmetry.space_group_name_H-M   'P 1'
#
loop_
_entity.id
_entity.type
_entity.pdbx_description
1 polymer ?
#
loop_
_entity_poly.entity_id
_entity_poly.type
_entity_poly.pdbx_seq_one_letter_code
_entity_poly.pdbx_strand_id
1 'polypeptide(L)'
;MTQVQATDDGISVYTAGKNSPVNIIKAVECMPSLLSPLLQGIIDVYDPFSDTPEEPHFSPETEKKISYNSVVLYAGEIRDNSGLMSLVENVINEIDSQKPKSKDKFLYSIKQKYNNCRTRLLLENEVNLTNQESIHEAISKNADRLIHNVLAELFSTVKATKSVPVEIVEAAQGLIVCYGFINCKILEAPPSDH
;
A
#
# COMPACT_ATOMS: atom_id res chain seq x y z
N MET A 1 -30.47 41.12 -12.26
CA MET A 1 -29.26 40.63 -11.57
C MET A 1 -29.18 39.14 -11.79
N THR A 2 -28.11 38.65 -12.41
CA THR A 2 -27.95 37.21 -12.67
C THR A 2 -27.38 36.56 -11.42
N GLN A 3 -28.18 35.74 -10.73
CA GLN A 3 -27.72 34.92 -9.62
C GLN A 3 -27.34 33.54 -10.17
N VAL A 4 -26.11 33.10 -9.90
CA VAL A 4 -25.68 31.74 -10.17
C VAL A 4 -25.50 31.06 -8.81
N GLN A 5 -26.21 29.96 -8.59
CA GLN A 5 -26.10 29.15 -7.37
C GLN A 5 -25.77 27.71 -7.76
N ALA A 6 -24.87 27.10 -7.00
CA ALA A 6 -24.64 25.65 -7.00
C ALA A 6 -25.21 25.03 -5.72
N THR A 7 -25.68 23.80 -5.82
CA THR A 7 -26.04 22.92 -4.69
C THR A 7 -25.29 21.59 -4.86
N ASP A 8 -25.08 20.86 -3.77
CA ASP A 8 -24.41 19.55 -3.68
C ASP A 8 -23.09 19.42 -4.49
N ASP A 9 -21.97 19.87 -3.90
CA ASP A 9 -20.61 19.79 -4.46
C ASP A 9 -20.39 20.39 -5.87
N GLY A 10 -21.37 21.14 -6.38
CA GLY A 10 -21.29 21.82 -7.67
C GLY A 10 -20.38 23.05 -7.65
N ILE A 11 -19.70 23.32 -8.77
CA ILE A 11 -18.93 24.54 -8.98
C ILE A 11 -19.68 25.43 -9.97
N SER A 12 -20.20 26.56 -9.51
CA SER A 12 -20.82 27.59 -10.36
C SER A 12 -19.85 28.71 -10.66
N VAL A 13 -19.59 28.95 -11.96
CA VAL A 13 -18.69 30.01 -12.42
C VAL A 13 -19.45 30.97 -13.34
N TYR A 14 -19.39 32.27 -13.02
CA TYR A 14 -19.90 33.34 -13.87
C TYR A 14 -18.75 34.23 -14.32
N THR A 15 -18.65 34.48 -15.63
CA THR A 15 -17.70 35.46 -16.19
C THR A 15 -18.48 36.51 -16.98
N ALA A 16 -18.17 37.78 -16.72
CA ALA A 16 -18.71 38.91 -17.47
C ALA A 16 -17.54 39.80 -17.91
N GLY A 17 -17.08 39.62 -19.14
CA GLY A 17 -15.98 40.39 -19.74
C GLY A 17 -15.37 39.70 -20.96
N LYS A 18 -14.78 40.47 -21.89
CA LYS A 18 -13.92 39.92 -22.96
C LYS A 18 -12.56 39.58 -22.35
N ASN A 19 -12.07 38.35 -22.53
CA ASN A 19 -10.83 37.77 -21.98
C ASN A 19 -10.80 37.54 -20.46
N SER A 20 -11.73 36.73 -19.93
CA SER A 20 -11.71 36.31 -18.52
C SER A 20 -11.48 34.79 -18.40
N PRO A 21 -10.23 34.30 -18.45
CA PRO A 21 -9.94 32.89 -18.20
C PRO A 21 -10.22 32.55 -16.73
N VAL A 22 -10.96 31.47 -16.50
CA VAL A 22 -11.21 30.94 -15.15
C VAL A 22 -10.43 29.65 -14.99
N ASN A 23 -9.48 29.64 -14.06
CA ASN A 23 -8.87 28.40 -13.59
C ASN A 23 -9.65 27.90 -12.37
N ILE A 24 -10.42 26.84 -12.56
CA ILE A 24 -11.11 26.14 -11.48
C ILE A 24 -10.13 25.12 -10.90
N ILE A 25 -9.49 25.46 -9.78
CA ILE A 25 -8.69 24.50 -9.02
C ILE A 25 -9.64 23.80 -8.06
N LYS A 26 -10.11 22.60 -8.43
CA LYS A 26 -10.88 21.76 -7.51
C LYS A 26 -9.92 21.20 -6.47
N ALA A 27 -9.73 21.93 -5.38
CA ALA A 27 -9.05 21.43 -4.19
C ALA A 27 -9.98 20.39 -3.54
N VAL A 28 -9.85 19.13 -3.97
CA VAL A 28 -10.47 18.03 -3.22
C VAL A 28 -9.66 17.90 -1.94
N GLU A 29 -10.22 18.35 -0.82
CA GLU A 29 -9.69 18.08 0.51
C GLU A 29 -9.78 16.57 0.78
N CYS A 30 -8.84 15.81 0.24
CA CYS A 30 -8.63 14.43 0.65
C CYS A 30 -7.83 14.46 1.94
N MET A 31 -8.32 13.80 3.00
CA MET A 31 -7.47 13.52 4.16
C MET A 31 -6.24 12.73 3.66
N PRO A 32 -5.03 13.30 3.77
CA PRO A 32 -3.85 12.69 3.16
C PRO A 32 -3.55 11.38 3.86
N SER A 33 -3.33 10.33 3.07
CA SER A 33 -2.92 9.04 3.62
C SER A 33 -1.55 9.17 4.30
N LEU A 34 -1.37 8.48 5.41
CA LEU A 34 -0.08 8.35 6.09
C LEU A 34 0.99 7.75 5.17
N LEU A 35 0.60 6.97 4.15
CA LEU A 35 1.54 6.33 3.22
C LEU A 35 1.99 7.25 2.08
N SER A 36 1.36 8.42 1.90
CA SER A 36 1.69 9.33 0.80
C SER A 36 3.16 9.79 0.80
N PRO A 37 3.74 10.19 1.96
CA PRO A 37 5.16 10.53 2.03
C PRO A 37 6.09 9.35 1.76
N LEU A 38 5.70 8.15 2.22
CA LEU A 38 6.48 6.93 1.98
C LEU A 38 6.48 6.57 0.49
N LEU A 39 5.31 6.57 -0.15
CA LEU A 39 5.18 6.31 -1.58
C LEU A 39 5.98 7.33 -2.39
N GLN A 40 5.87 8.62 -2.07
CA GLN A 40 6.61 9.66 -2.79
C GLN A 40 8.12 9.53 -2.58
N GLY A 41 8.57 9.20 -1.37
CA GLY A 41 9.99 8.97 -1.08
C GLY A 41 10.57 7.81 -1.87
N ILE A 42 9.83 6.70 -1.99
CA ILE A 42 10.23 5.55 -2.81
C ILE A 42 10.27 5.95 -4.28
N ILE A 43 9.22 6.61 -4.80
CA ILE A 43 9.19 7.08 -6.20
C ILE A 43 10.36 8.00 -6.54
N ASP A 44 10.84 8.80 -5.58
CA ASP A 44 11.92 9.75 -5.82
C ASP A 44 13.31 9.08 -5.89
N VAL A 45 13.47 7.84 -5.39
CA VAL A 45 14.76 7.14 -5.33
C VAL A 45 14.81 5.81 -6.08
N TYR A 46 13.66 5.22 -6.39
CA TYR A 46 13.54 3.91 -7.03
C TYR A 46 13.21 4.05 -8.52
N ASP A 47 14.01 3.39 -9.36
CA ASP A 47 13.77 3.24 -10.78
C ASP A 47 13.65 1.74 -11.15
N PRO A 48 12.43 1.24 -11.44
CA PRO A 48 12.21 -0.18 -11.75
C PRO A 48 12.91 -0.65 -13.03
N PHE A 49 13.41 0.25 -13.88
CA PHE A 49 14.11 -0.10 -15.12
C PHE A 49 15.62 -0.24 -14.94
N SER A 50 16.20 0.36 -13.90
CA SER A 50 17.64 0.27 -13.60
C SER A 50 17.95 -0.51 -12.33
N ASP A 51 17.06 -0.45 -11.34
CA ASP A 51 17.25 -1.07 -10.04
C ASP A 51 16.85 -2.54 -10.12
N THR A 52 17.78 -3.36 -10.60
CA THR A 52 17.67 -4.81 -10.49
C THR A 52 18.08 -5.25 -9.09
N PRO A 53 17.34 -6.17 -8.45
CA PRO A 53 17.78 -6.77 -7.20
C PRO A 53 19.20 -7.33 -7.37
N GLU A 54 20.15 -6.91 -6.54
CA GLU A 54 21.39 -7.66 -6.38
C GLU A 54 20.99 -9.08 -5.98
N GLU A 55 21.61 -10.09 -6.61
CA GLU A 55 21.23 -11.51 -6.62
C GLU A 55 20.27 -11.94 -5.51
N PRO A 56 19.20 -12.69 -5.82
CA PRO A 56 18.10 -12.92 -4.91
C PRO A 56 18.55 -13.38 -3.52
N HIS A 57 18.70 -12.42 -2.61
CA HIS A 57 19.12 -12.69 -1.25
C HIS A 57 17.87 -13.00 -0.45
N PHE A 58 17.26 -14.15 -0.76
CA PHE A 58 16.04 -14.58 -0.12
C PHE A 58 16.33 -14.85 1.36
N SER A 59 15.68 -14.09 2.25
CA SER A 59 15.74 -14.47 3.66
C SER A 59 14.98 -15.79 3.82
N PRO A 60 15.56 -16.80 4.52
CA PRO A 60 14.86 -18.06 4.78
C PRO A 60 13.51 -17.85 5.46
N GLU A 61 13.36 -16.77 6.22
CA GLU A 61 12.11 -16.37 6.89
C GLU A 61 11.02 -15.97 5.88
N THR A 62 11.38 -15.26 4.81
CA THR A 62 10.44 -14.87 3.75
C THR A 62 9.90 -16.11 3.03
N GLU A 63 10.77 -17.06 2.68
CA GLU A 63 10.36 -18.32 2.03
C GLU A 63 9.48 -19.19 2.95
N LYS A 64 9.84 -19.28 4.24
CA LYS A 64 9.00 -19.94 5.24
C LYS A 64 7.61 -19.33 5.27
N LYS A 65 7.51 -18.00 5.23
CA LYS A 65 6.22 -17.30 5.27
C LYS A 65 5.40 -17.46 3.98
N ILE A 66 6.06 -17.42 2.81
CA ILE A 66 5.44 -17.69 1.50
C ILE A 66 4.83 -19.10 1.52
N SER A 67 5.61 -20.09 1.95
CA SER A 67 5.17 -21.49 2.02
C SER A 67 4.05 -21.69 3.04
N TYR A 68 4.20 -21.13 4.25
CA TYR A 68 3.20 -21.24 5.32
C TYR A 68 1.84 -20.67 4.91
N ASN A 69 1.82 -19.53 4.20
CA ASN A 69 0.58 -18.91 3.74
C ASN A 69 0.16 -19.38 2.34
N SER A 70 0.84 -20.35 1.72
CA SER A 70 0.52 -20.83 0.36
C SER A 70 0.44 -19.70 -0.69
N VAL A 71 1.33 -18.71 -0.63
CA VAL A 71 1.38 -17.61 -1.61
C VAL A 71 1.96 -18.14 -2.93
N VAL A 72 1.26 -17.93 -4.04
CA VAL A 72 1.68 -18.45 -5.36
C VAL A 72 1.94 -17.33 -6.36
N LEU A 73 0.93 -16.49 -6.62
CA LEU A 73 1.00 -15.47 -7.68
C LEU A 73 1.98 -14.35 -7.31
N TYR A 74 1.90 -13.87 -6.07
CA TYR A 74 2.77 -12.79 -5.58
C TYR A 74 4.13 -13.28 -5.10
N ALA A 75 4.40 -14.59 -5.10
CA ALA A 75 5.64 -15.13 -4.55
C ALA A 75 6.88 -14.66 -5.33
N GLY A 76 6.80 -14.58 -6.66
CA GLY A 76 7.89 -14.06 -7.50
C GLY A 76 8.17 -12.58 -7.22
N GLU A 77 7.12 -11.76 -7.18
CA GLU A 77 7.26 -10.32 -6.90
C GLU A 77 7.81 -10.06 -5.49
N ILE A 78 7.34 -10.80 -4.47
CA ILE A 78 7.87 -10.68 -3.10
C ILE A 78 9.36 -11.01 -3.06
N ARG A 79 9.76 -12.06 -3.78
CA ARG A 79 11.16 -12.50 -3.92
C ARG A 79 12.03 -11.43 -4.55
N ASP A 80 11.61 -10.89 -5.70
CA ASP A 80 12.36 -9.85 -6.41
C ASP A 80 12.45 -8.57 -5.56
N ASN A 81 11.34 -8.15 -4.98
CA ASN A 81 11.28 -6.96 -4.13
C ASN A 81 12.08 -7.10 -2.84
N SER A 82 12.30 -8.32 -2.33
CA SER A 82 13.04 -8.53 -1.07
C SER A 82 14.49 -8.00 -1.12
N GLY A 83 15.13 -8.01 -2.29
CA GLY A 83 16.47 -7.43 -2.49
C GLY A 83 16.50 -5.91 -2.39
N LEU A 84 15.35 -5.25 -2.49
CA LEU A 84 15.21 -3.79 -2.46
C LEU A 84 14.76 -3.26 -1.09
N MET A 85 14.69 -4.12 -0.07
CA MET A 85 14.22 -3.72 1.26
C MET A 85 15.12 -2.69 1.93
N SER A 86 16.43 -2.71 1.66
CA SER A 86 17.37 -1.69 2.16
C SER A 86 17.02 -0.29 1.66
N LEU A 87 16.61 -0.15 0.40
CA LEU A 87 16.14 1.11 -0.19
C LEU A 87 14.89 1.60 0.55
N VAL A 88 13.90 0.72 0.74
CA VAL A 88 12.67 1.08 1.47
C VAL A 88 12.96 1.49 2.90
N GLU A 89 13.86 0.79 3.60
CA GLU A 89 14.28 1.12 4.95
C GLU A 89 14.98 2.47 5.04
N ASN A 90 15.84 2.80 4.08
CA ASN A 90 16.51 4.11 4.02
C ASN A 90 15.49 5.24 3.90
N VAL A 91 14.52 5.13 2.99
CA VAL A 91 13.44 6.11 2.84
C VAL A 91 12.64 6.25 4.14
N ILE A 92 12.29 5.14 4.79
CA ILE A 92 11.56 5.16 6.06
C ILE A 92 12.40 5.86 7.15
N ASN A 93 13.69 5.56 7.25
CA ASN A 93 14.59 6.14 8.24
C ASN A 93 14.75 7.66 8.04
N GLU A 94 14.84 8.12 6.79
CA GLU A 94 14.85 9.55 6.47
C GLU A 94 13.57 10.23 6.92
N ILE A 95 12.41 9.64 6.63
CA ILE A 95 11.13 10.19 7.08
C ILE A 95 11.02 10.17 8.61
N ASP A 96 11.46 9.09 9.27
CA ASP A 96 11.41 8.95 10.73
C ASP A 96 12.33 9.96 11.42
N SER A 97 13.50 10.27 10.83
CA SER A 97 14.41 11.29 11.33
C SER A 97 13.79 12.69 11.33
N GLN A 98 12.96 13.00 10.33
CA GLN A 98 12.24 14.28 10.25
C GLN A 98 10.97 14.28 11.10
N LYS A 99 10.32 13.11 11.22
CA LYS A 99 9.05 12.91 11.93
C LYS A 99 9.15 11.63 12.74
N PRO A 100 9.57 11.71 14.02
CA PRO A 100 9.74 10.52 14.86
C PRO A 100 8.49 9.65 14.93
N LYS A 101 8.69 8.33 14.96
CA LYS A 101 7.62 7.30 15.00
C LYS A 101 6.81 7.19 13.72
N SER A 102 7.30 7.69 12.59
CA SER A 102 6.67 7.49 11.28
C SER A 102 6.72 6.02 10.87
N LYS A 103 7.83 5.32 11.13
CA LYS A 103 7.95 3.87 10.84
C LYS A 103 6.84 3.06 11.50
N ASP A 104 6.63 3.25 12.80
CA ASP A 104 5.59 2.55 13.56
C ASP A 104 4.18 2.86 13.04
N LYS A 105 3.93 4.13 12.66
CA LYS A 105 2.65 4.55 12.09
C LYS A 105 2.39 3.91 10.73
N PHE A 106 3.41 3.78 9.87
CA PHE A 106 3.28 3.11 8.57
C PHE A 106 2.97 1.63 8.75
N LEU A 107 3.76 0.93 9.57
CA LEU A 107 3.54 -0.48 9.86
C LEU A 107 2.18 -0.74 10.51
N TYR A 108 1.74 0.15 11.41
CA TYR A 108 0.39 0.11 11.98
C TYR A 108 -0.68 0.25 10.90
N SER A 109 -0.55 1.25 10.01
CA SER A 109 -1.50 1.48 8.93
C SER A 109 -1.62 0.28 7.99
N ILE A 110 -0.48 -0.31 7.58
CA ILE A 110 -0.45 -1.54 6.77
C ILE A 110 -1.18 -2.69 7.48
N LYS A 111 -0.88 -2.91 8.77
CA LYS A 111 -1.53 -3.97 9.56
C LYS A 111 -3.04 -3.77 9.65
N GLN A 112 -3.52 -2.53 9.83
CA GLN A 112 -4.95 -2.25 9.89
C GLN A 112 -5.66 -2.56 8.56
N LYS A 113 -5.06 -2.21 7.42
CA LYS A 113 -5.61 -2.57 6.11
C LYS A 113 -5.68 -4.07 5.90
N TYR A 114 -4.61 -4.80 6.26
CA TYR A 114 -4.64 -6.26 6.27
C TYR A 114 -5.74 -6.82 7.18
N ASN A 115 -5.87 -6.33 8.41
CA ASN A 115 -6.89 -6.81 9.35
C ASN A 115 -8.32 -6.60 8.81
N ASN A 116 -8.58 -5.49 8.13
CA ASN A 116 -9.87 -5.23 7.50
C ASN A 116 -10.15 -6.23 6.37
N CYS A 117 -9.18 -6.41 5.47
CA CYS A 117 -9.27 -7.39 4.38
C CYS A 117 -9.48 -8.81 4.91
N ARG A 118 -8.70 -9.21 5.92
CA ARG A 118 -8.79 -10.50 6.61
C ARG A 118 -10.16 -10.69 7.25
N THR A 119 -10.66 -9.69 7.98
CA THR A 119 -11.96 -9.76 8.66
C THR A 119 -13.10 -9.96 7.66
N ARG A 120 -13.10 -9.17 6.58
CA ARG A 120 -14.07 -9.33 5.49
C ARG A 120 -14.00 -10.72 4.87
N LEU A 121 -12.80 -11.24 4.63
CA LEU A 121 -12.62 -12.57 4.07
C LEU A 121 -13.17 -13.68 5.00
N LEU A 122 -12.85 -13.61 6.29
CA LEU A 122 -13.33 -14.59 7.27
C LEU A 122 -14.85 -14.54 7.42
N LEU A 123 -15.45 -13.35 7.31
CA LEU A 123 -16.90 -13.17 7.30
C LEU A 123 -17.53 -13.77 6.04
N GLU A 124 -16.99 -13.48 4.85
CA GLU A 124 -17.48 -13.99 3.56
C GLU A 124 -17.44 -15.53 3.47
N ASN A 125 -16.50 -16.16 4.16
CA ASN A 125 -16.32 -17.62 4.17
C ASN A 125 -16.93 -18.29 5.40
N GLU A 126 -17.65 -17.54 6.25
CA GLU A 126 -18.31 -18.05 7.46
C GLU A 126 -17.36 -18.86 8.38
N VAL A 127 -16.11 -18.41 8.50
CA VAL A 127 -15.05 -19.17 9.18
C VAL A 127 -15.28 -19.20 10.68
N ASN A 128 -15.10 -20.36 11.29
CA ASN A 128 -15.16 -20.49 12.75
C ASN A 128 -13.96 -19.79 13.41
N LEU A 129 -14.20 -18.61 13.99
CA LEU A 129 -13.16 -17.78 14.62
C LEU A 129 -12.57 -18.37 15.91
N THR A 130 -13.17 -19.43 16.46
CA THR A 130 -12.63 -20.13 17.65
C THR A 130 -11.55 -21.15 17.29
N ASN A 131 -11.46 -21.54 16.01
CA ASN A 131 -10.46 -22.49 15.53
C ASN A 131 -9.37 -21.78 14.72
N GLN A 132 -8.16 -21.70 15.28
CA GLN A 132 -7.01 -21.06 14.61
C GLN A 132 -6.58 -21.78 13.34
N GLU A 133 -6.74 -23.10 13.25
CA GLU A 133 -6.41 -23.87 12.06
C GLU A 133 -7.36 -23.52 10.91
N SER A 134 -8.67 -23.42 11.20
CA SER A 134 -9.67 -23.01 10.21
C SER A 134 -9.47 -21.58 9.71
N ILE A 135 -9.07 -20.67 10.61
CA ILE A 135 -8.68 -19.31 10.23
C ILE A 135 -7.49 -19.33 9.28
N HIS A 136 -6.44 -20.07 9.65
CA HIS A 136 -5.22 -20.14 8.86
C HIS A 136 -5.47 -20.77 7.49
N GLU A 137 -6.21 -21.88 7.41
CA GLU A 137 -6.59 -22.53 6.16
C GLU A 137 -7.33 -21.57 5.22
N ALA A 138 -8.29 -20.81 5.74
CA ALA A 138 -9.04 -19.82 4.97
C ALA A 138 -8.13 -18.69 4.44
N ILE A 139 -7.17 -18.23 5.25
CA ILE A 139 -6.20 -17.21 4.85
C ILE A 139 -5.26 -17.77 3.78
N SER A 140 -4.66 -18.93 4.00
CA SER A 140 -3.70 -19.54 3.09
C SER A 140 -4.31 -19.84 1.72
N LYS A 141 -5.55 -20.36 1.70
CA LYS A 141 -6.29 -20.60 0.45
C LYS A 141 -6.58 -19.33 -0.35
N ASN A 142 -6.55 -18.16 0.29
CA ASN A 142 -6.86 -16.87 -0.32
C ASN A 142 -5.70 -15.87 -0.21
N ALA A 143 -4.47 -16.33 0.02
CA ALA A 143 -3.35 -15.45 0.37
C ALA A 143 -3.07 -14.41 -0.73
N ASP A 144 -3.03 -14.83 -1.99
CA ASP A 144 -2.85 -13.92 -3.13
C ASP A 144 -3.98 -12.89 -3.24
N ARG A 145 -5.24 -13.32 -3.05
CA ARG A 145 -6.40 -12.41 -3.03
C ARG A 145 -6.30 -11.40 -1.88
N LEU A 146 -5.81 -11.82 -0.72
CA LEU A 146 -5.59 -10.92 0.42
C LEU A 146 -4.49 -9.89 0.11
N ILE A 147 -3.37 -10.30 -0.47
CA ILE A 147 -2.29 -9.39 -0.89
C ILE A 147 -2.84 -8.35 -1.88
N HIS A 148 -3.55 -8.80 -2.91
CA HIS A 148 -4.18 -7.93 -3.90
C HIS A 148 -5.13 -6.90 -3.27
N ASN A 149 -6.03 -7.37 -2.39
CA ASN A 149 -6.98 -6.48 -1.70
C ASN A 149 -6.29 -5.47 -0.80
N VAL A 150 -5.22 -5.88 -0.10
CA VAL A 150 -4.43 -4.98 0.75
C VAL A 150 -3.76 -3.91 -0.08
N LEU A 151 -3.16 -4.27 -1.23
CA LEU A 151 -2.58 -3.30 -2.17
C LEU A 151 -3.64 -2.28 -2.60
N ALA A 152 -4.80 -2.74 -3.08
CA ALA A 152 -5.89 -1.86 -3.50
C ALA A 152 -6.38 -0.94 -2.36
N GLU A 153 -6.56 -1.47 -1.15
CA GLU A 153 -7.04 -0.67 -0.01
C GLU A 153 -6.01 0.32 0.55
N LEU A 154 -4.72 -0.02 0.52
CA LEU A 154 -3.63 0.87 0.96
C LEU A 154 -3.57 2.12 0.08
N PHE A 155 -3.74 1.95 -1.23
CA PHE A 155 -3.55 3.02 -2.20
C PHE A 155 -4.84 3.64 -2.74
N SER A 156 -6.01 3.12 -2.35
CA SER A 156 -7.33 3.70 -2.70
C SER A 156 -7.49 5.20 -2.39
N THR A 157 -6.76 5.71 -1.38
CA THR A 157 -6.79 7.12 -0.98
C THR A 157 -5.44 7.83 -1.12
N VAL A 158 -4.42 7.13 -1.62
CA VAL A 158 -3.09 7.70 -1.84
C VAL A 158 -3.05 8.28 -3.25
N LYS A 159 -2.62 9.53 -3.37
CA LYS A 159 -2.42 10.18 -4.66
C LYS A 159 -0.95 10.55 -4.79
N ALA A 160 -0.34 10.20 -5.92
CA ALA A 160 0.96 10.72 -6.27
C ALA A 160 0.86 12.24 -6.41
N THR A 161 1.80 12.96 -5.80
CA THR A 161 1.79 14.44 -5.82
C THR A 161 2.39 15.02 -7.09
N LYS A 162 3.12 14.19 -7.85
CA LYS A 162 3.80 14.52 -9.10
C LYS A 162 3.20 13.71 -10.25
N SER A 163 3.29 14.25 -11.47
CA SER A 163 2.98 13.51 -12.70
C SER A 163 4.11 12.51 -12.95
N VAL A 164 3.90 11.27 -12.54
CA VAL A 164 4.85 10.15 -12.65
C VAL A 164 4.19 9.03 -13.45
N PRO A 165 4.93 8.29 -14.30
CA PRO A 165 4.42 7.09 -14.98
C PRO A 165 3.75 6.12 -14.00
N VAL A 166 2.65 5.51 -14.44
CA VAL A 166 1.84 4.62 -13.58
C VAL A 166 2.63 3.40 -13.15
N GLU A 167 3.52 2.91 -14.02
CA GLU A 167 4.36 1.73 -13.81
C GLU A 167 5.34 1.94 -12.64
N ILE A 168 5.90 3.15 -12.48
CA ILE A 168 6.77 3.49 -11.35
C ILE A 168 5.96 3.54 -10.05
N VAL A 169 4.74 4.09 -10.11
CA VAL A 169 3.84 4.12 -8.96
C VAL A 169 3.46 2.71 -8.54
N GLU A 170 3.05 1.85 -9.46
CA GLU A 170 2.68 0.46 -9.21
C GLU A 170 3.85 -0.35 -8.64
N ALA A 171 5.06 -0.18 -9.19
CA ALA A 171 6.25 -0.84 -8.66
C ALA A 171 6.58 -0.39 -7.23
N ALA A 172 6.49 0.91 -6.94
CA ALA A 172 6.66 1.44 -5.58
C ALA A 172 5.58 0.93 -4.60
N GLN A 173 4.34 0.75 -5.07
CA GLN A 173 3.27 0.15 -4.26
C GLN A 173 3.59 -1.31 -3.91
N GLY A 174 4.10 -2.09 -4.87
CA GLY A 174 4.59 -3.46 -4.67
C GLY A 174 5.68 -3.54 -3.60
N LEU A 175 6.65 -2.61 -3.62
CA LEU A 175 7.69 -2.53 -2.59
C LEU A 175 7.12 -2.30 -1.19
N ILE A 176 6.14 -1.41 -1.03
CA ILE A 176 5.51 -1.14 0.28
C ILE A 176 4.75 -2.36 0.79
N VAL A 177 4.04 -3.07 -0.10
CA VAL A 177 3.32 -4.30 0.25
C VAL A 177 4.31 -5.40 0.64
N CYS A 178 5.39 -5.57 -0.12
CA CYS A 178 6.46 -6.52 0.22
C CYS A 178 7.10 -6.19 1.58
N TYR A 179 7.37 -4.92 1.85
CA TYR A 179 7.87 -4.46 3.16
C TYR A 179 6.90 -4.83 4.29
N GLY A 180 5.59 -4.63 4.09
CA GLY A 180 4.55 -5.05 5.01
C GLY A 180 4.48 -6.56 5.23
N PHE A 181 4.71 -7.35 4.18
CA PHE A 181 4.78 -8.81 4.25
C PHE A 181 5.98 -9.26 5.08
N ILE A 182 7.18 -8.77 4.80
CA ILE A 182 8.42 -9.12 5.51
C ILE A 182 8.34 -8.73 7.00
N ASN A 183 7.79 -7.56 7.31
CA ASN A 183 7.64 -7.08 8.70
C ASN A 183 6.41 -7.67 9.44
N CYS A 184 5.88 -8.80 8.98
CA CYS A 184 4.75 -9.51 9.61
C CYS A 184 3.47 -8.68 9.78
N LYS A 185 3.24 -7.71 8.88
CA LYS A 185 2.02 -6.88 8.88
C LYS A 185 0.95 -7.40 7.92
N ILE A 186 1.37 -8.10 6.87
CA ILE A 186 0.49 -8.76 5.89
C ILE A 186 0.69 -10.27 5.98
N LEU A 187 -0.41 -11.03 6.03
CA LEU A 187 -0.46 -12.48 6.21
C LEU A 187 0.09 -12.98 7.56
N GLU A 188 -0.22 -14.23 7.90
CA GLU A 188 0.12 -14.81 9.21
C GLU A 188 1.60 -15.15 9.30
N ALA A 189 2.17 -15.00 10.49
CA ALA A 189 3.55 -15.38 10.74
C ALA A 189 3.63 -16.90 10.91
N PRO A 190 4.63 -17.58 10.32
CA PRO A 190 4.87 -18.98 10.62
C PRO A 190 5.16 -19.15 12.12
N PRO A 191 4.78 -20.28 12.73
CA PRO A 191 5.15 -20.57 14.12
C PRO A 191 6.67 -20.55 14.26
N SER A 192 7.17 -19.85 15.28
CA SER A 192 8.59 -19.87 15.62
C SER A 192 8.98 -21.27 16.09
N ASP A 193 10.00 -21.87 15.48
CA ASP A 193 10.62 -23.07 16.04
C ASP A 193 11.23 -22.68 17.40
N HIS A 194 10.63 -23.16 18.49
CA HIS A 194 11.15 -23.03 19.86
C HIS A 194 12.06 -24.21 20.20
#